data_AF-A0A6A8FWB6-F1
#
_entry.id   AF-A0A6A8FWB6-F1
#
_cell.length_a   1.000
_cell.length_b   1.000
_cell.length_c   1.000
_cell.angle_alpha   90.00
_cell.angle_beta   90.00
_cell.angle_gamma   90.00
#
_symmetry.space_group_name_H-M   'P 1'
#
loop_
_entity.id
_entity.type
_entity.pdbx_description
1 polymer ?
#
loop_
_entity_poly.entity_id
_entity_poly.type
_entity_poly.pdbx_seq_one_letter_code
_entity_poly.pdbx_strand_id
1 'polypeptide(L)'
;MKMAAIAKASLALGILATGTITSLHQTVNVSEHEAKYENVTKDIFDLRDYYSGASKELKNVTGYRYSKGGKHYLIFDKNRKFTRVQIFGKDIERFKARKNPGLDIFVVKEAENRNGTVFSYGGVTKKNQDAYYDYINAPRFQIKRDEGDGIATYGRVHYIYKEEISLKELDFKLRQYLIQNFD
;
A
#
# COMPACT_ATOMS: atom_id res chain seq x y z
N MET A 1 -13.18 -36.16 -15.65
CA MET A 1 -13.53 -34.79 -15.22
C MET A 1 -12.25 -34.09 -14.78
N LYS A 2 -11.89 -32.94 -15.37
CA LYS A 2 -10.65 -32.20 -15.05
C LYS A 2 -10.95 -31.22 -13.90
N MET A 3 -10.34 -31.44 -12.74
CA MET A 3 -10.43 -30.53 -11.59
C MET A 3 -9.46 -29.37 -11.82
N ALA A 4 -9.98 -28.15 -12.00
CA ALA A 4 -9.16 -26.94 -12.04
C ALA A 4 -8.70 -26.61 -10.61
N ALA A 5 -7.39 -26.67 -10.38
CA ALA A 5 -6.78 -26.28 -9.11
C ALA A 5 -6.85 -24.75 -8.95
N ILE A 6 -7.67 -24.27 -8.03
CA ILE A 6 -7.65 -22.88 -7.59
C ILE A 6 -6.45 -22.72 -6.66
N ALA A 7 -5.38 -22.11 -7.16
CA ALA A 7 -4.23 -21.74 -6.34
C ALA A 7 -4.66 -20.70 -5.29
N LYS A 8 -4.77 -21.13 -4.03
CA LYS A 8 -4.89 -20.23 -2.88
C LYS A 8 -3.51 -19.60 -2.64
N ALA A 9 -3.31 -18.37 -3.11
CA ALA A 9 -2.16 -17.57 -2.72
C ALA A 9 -2.43 -16.94 -1.35
N SER A 10 -1.85 -17.53 -0.30
CA SER A 10 -1.76 -16.91 1.02
C SER A 10 -0.56 -15.97 1.02
N LEU A 11 -0.79 -14.65 1.03
CA LEU A 11 0.28 -13.66 1.14
C LEU A 11 0.69 -13.55 2.62
N ALA A 12 1.72 -14.29 3.02
CA ALA A 12 2.37 -14.09 4.31
C ALA A 12 3.34 -12.90 4.21
N LEU A 13 3.00 -11.77 4.84
CA LEU A 13 3.92 -10.66 5.06
C LEU A 13 4.89 -11.06 6.20
N GLY A 14 5.86 -11.92 5.88
CA GLY A 14 7.01 -12.15 6.74
C GLY A 14 7.93 -10.94 6.65
N ILE A 15 8.08 -10.18 7.73
CA ILE A 15 9.12 -9.16 7.84
C ILE A 15 10.47 -9.89 7.77
N LEU A 16 11.16 -9.77 6.64
CA LEU A 16 12.47 -10.39 6.43
C LEU A 16 13.55 -9.51 7.07
N ALA A 17 13.82 -9.71 8.35
CA ALA A 17 15.00 -9.14 9.00
C ALA A 17 16.22 -10.02 8.67
N THR A 18 16.91 -9.73 7.57
CA THR A 18 18.20 -10.33 7.26
C THR A 18 19.28 -9.75 8.18
N GLY A 19 19.61 -10.48 9.25
CA GLY A 19 20.80 -10.25 10.05
C GLY A 19 21.44 -11.60 10.35
N THR A 20 22.58 -11.89 9.71
CA THR A 20 23.39 -13.08 9.94
C THR A 20 23.88 -13.10 11.39
N ILE A 21 23.36 -14.02 12.22
CA ILE A 21 23.89 -14.25 13.57
C ILE A 21 24.97 -15.34 13.47
N THR A 22 26.23 -14.93 13.39
CA THR A 22 27.34 -15.80 13.79
C THR A 22 27.49 -15.68 15.30
N SER A 23 26.92 -16.62 16.05
CA SER A 23 27.10 -16.72 17.50
C SER A 23 28.30 -17.62 17.81
N LEU A 24 29.37 -17.03 18.35
CA LEU A 24 30.33 -17.75 19.19
C LEU A 24 30.24 -17.17 20.61
N HIS A 25 30.14 -18.11 21.54
CA HIS A 25 29.89 -17.96 22.97
C HIS A 25 30.82 -16.95 23.66
N GLN A 26 30.28 -16.10 24.53
CA GLN A 26 30.69 -16.09 25.94
C GLN A 26 29.75 -15.26 26.82
N THR A 27 29.54 -15.83 28.00
CA THR A 27 28.77 -15.36 29.16
C THR A 27 29.30 -14.05 29.75
N VAL A 28 28.39 -13.26 30.36
CA VAL A 28 28.49 -12.66 31.72
C VAL A 28 27.85 -11.25 31.81
N ASN A 29 27.10 -11.08 32.89
CA ASN A 29 26.60 -9.88 33.58
C ASN A 29 25.34 -9.16 33.08
N VAL A 30 24.31 -9.29 33.93
CA VAL A 30 23.10 -8.49 34.05
C VAL A 30 23.50 -7.07 34.45
N SER A 31 23.86 -6.26 33.46
CA SER A 31 23.93 -4.80 33.55
C SER A 31 24.27 -4.28 32.17
N GLU A 32 23.27 -4.13 31.29
CA GLU A 32 23.25 -3.31 30.07
C GLU A 32 22.16 -3.82 29.12
N HIS A 33 20.91 -3.39 29.33
CA HIS A 33 19.92 -3.40 28.25
C HIS A 33 18.92 -2.24 28.43
N GLU A 34 19.43 -1.03 28.66
CA GLU A 34 18.64 0.21 28.55
C GLU A 34 18.81 0.90 27.18
N ALA A 35 19.21 0.21 26.10
CA ALA A 35 19.51 0.90 24.83
C ALA A 35 19.09 0.18 23.53
N LYS A 36 17.91 -0.47 23.46
CA LYS A 36 17.45 -1.01 22.15
C LYS A 36 15.97 -0.83 21.74
N TYR A 37 15.10 -0.21 22.55
CA TYR A 37 13.67 -0.07 22.17
C TYR A 37 13.00 1.26 22.60
N GLU A 38 13.71 2.39 22.65
CA GLU A 38 13.08 3.68 23.02
C GLU A 38 12.03 4.19 22.01
N ASN A 39 12.04 3.75 20.74
CA ASN A 39 11.21 4.34 19.68
C ASN A 39 10.10 3.44 19.10
N VAL A 40 9.88 2.24 19.65
CA VAL A 40 8.88 1.29 19.09
C VAL A 40 7.47 1.89 19.06
N THR A 41 7.12 2.66 20.11
CA THR A 41 5.82 3.33 20.19
C THR A 41 5.68 4.43 19.16
N LYS A 42 6.74 5.21 18.90
CA LYS A 42 6.72 6.29 17.91
C LYS A 42 6.46 5.76 16.49
N ASP A 43 7.15 4.69 16.09
CA ASP A 43 6.98 4.12 14.74
C ASP A 43 5.55 3.57 14.55
N ILE A 44 4.97 2.97 15.59
CA ILE A 44 3.58 2.48 15.56
C ILE A 44 2.60 3.65 15.42
N PHE A 45 2.80 4.74 16.16
CA PHE A 45 1.96 5.93 16.04
C PHE A 45 2.11 6.61 14.67
N ASP A 46 3.32 6.72 14.14
CA ASP A 46 3.57 7.27 12.80
C ASP A 46 2.87 6.42 11.71
N LEU A 47 2.88 5.07 11.85
CA LEU A 47 2.13 4.18 10.97
C LEU A 47 0.62 4.36 11.12
N ARG A 48 0.12 4.43 12.35
CA ARG A 48 -1.30 4.65 12.62
C ARG A 48 -1.77 5.98 11.99
N ASP A 49 -1.00 7.04 12.17
CA ASP A 49 -1.30 8.36 11.65
C ASP A 49 -1.26 8.38 10.11
N TYR A 50 -0.32 7.65 9.50
CA TYR A 50 -0.27 7.48 8.04
C TYR A 50 -1.52 6.77 7.50
N TYR A 51 -1.86 5.58 8.04
CA TYR A 51 -2.96 4.76 7.53
C TYR A 51 -4.35 5.23 7.96
N SER A 52 -4.46 6.01 9.03
CA SER A 52 -5.70 6.71 9.39
C SER A 52 -5.90 8.00 8.59
N GLY A 53 -4.84 8.50 7.94
CA GLY A 53 -4.84 9.72 7.15
C GLY A 53 -5.72 9.69 5.89
N ALA A 54 -5.82 10.85 5.24
CA ALA A 54 -6.63 11.02 4.04
C ALA A 54 -5.99 10.35 2.81
N SER A 55 -6.79 9.62 2.05
CA SER A 55 -6.47 9.15 0.71
C SER A 55 -7.42 9.76 -0.33
N LYS A 56 -7.00 9.79 -1.59
CA LYS A 56 -7.79 10.33 -2.69
C LYS A 56 -7.61 9.51 -3.95
N GLU A 57 -8.68 9.24 -4.67
CA GLU A 57 -8.62 8.62 -5.99
C GLU A 57 -8.76 9.66 -7.11
N LEU A 58 -7.82 9.68 -8.04
CA LEU A 58 -7.90 10.47 -9.26
C LEU A 58 -8.27 9.57 -10.43
N LYS A 59 -9.54 9.63 -10.85
CA LYS A 59 -10.05 8.84 -11.98
C LYS A 59 -9.85 9.49 -13.34
N ASN A 60 -9.58 8.67 -14.35
CA ASN A 60 -9.45 9.01 -15.78
C ASN A 60 -8.57 10.24 -16.05
N VAL A 61 -7.34 10.20 -15.52
CA VAL A 61 -6.34 11.26 -15.68
C VAL A 61 -5.26 10.86 -16.69
N THR A 62 -4.55 11.87 -17.19
CA THR A 62 -3.39 11.67 -18.06
C THR A 62 -2.10 11.93 -17.29
N GLY A 63 -1.21 10.94 -17.26
CA GLY A 63 0.10 11.03 -16.64
C GLY A 63 1.19 11.42 -17.62
N TYR A 64 1.94 12.47 -17.28
CA TYR A 64 3.11 12.88 -18.04
C TYR A 64 4.39 12.36 -17.40
N ARG A 65 5.10 11.52 -18.14
CA ARG A 65 6.29 10.81 -17.68
C ARG A 65 7.51 11.72 -17.78
N TYR A 66 8.31 11.74 -16.71
CA TYR A 66 9.64 12.33 -16.71
C TYR A 66 10.55 11.65 -15.68
N SER A 67 11.86 11.82 -15.83
CA SER A 67 12.86 11.22 -14.93
C SER A 67 13.80 12.30 -14.41
N LYS A 68 14.22 12.19 -13.15
CA LYS A 68 15.15 13.13 -12.52
C LYS A 68 15.97 12.40 -11.47
N GLY A 69 17.31 12.50 -11.54
CA GLY A 69 18.22 11.90 -10.56
C GLY A 69 18.03 10.39 -10.39
N GLY A 70 17.93 9.64 -11.50
CA GLY A 70 17.70 8.19 -11.47
C GLY A 70 16.29 7.74 -11.04
N LYS A 71 15.43 8.67 -10.63
CA LYS A 71 14.04 8.40 -10.24
C LYS A 71 13.08 8.71 -11.37
N HIS A 72 11.93 8.06 -11.30
CA HIS A 72 10.94 8.03 -12.36
C HIS A 72 9.59 8.52 -11.85
N TYR A 73 8.98 9.46 -12.56
CA TYR A 73 7.78 10.14 -12.10
C TYR A 73 6.72 10.23 -13.19
N LEU A 74 5.46 10.27 -12.77
CA LEU A 74 4.33 10.74 -13.53
C LEU A 74 3.77 11.98 -12.84
N ILE A 75 3.56 13.06 -13.60
CA ILE A 75 2.80 14.23 -13.12
C ILE A 75 1.41 14.22 -13.73
N PHE A 76 0.44 14.51 -12.89
CA PHE A 76 -0.97 14.55 -13.23
C PHE A 76 -1.53 15.91 -12.90
N ASP A 77 -2.37 16.43 -13.78
CA ASP A 77 -3.16 17.63 -13.55
C ASP A 77 -4.65 17.23 -13.55
N LYS A 78 -5.33 17.54 -12.45
CA LYS A 78 -6.79 17.46 -12.36
C LYS A 78 -7.31 18.73 -11.72
N ASN A 79 -8.03 19.54 -12.49
CA ASN A 79 -8.61 20.81 -12.04
C ASN A 79 -7.58 21.78 -11.45
N ARG A 80 -6.42 21.94 -12.12
CA ARG A 80 -5.30 22.80 -11.70
C ARG A 80 -4.62 22.37 -10.40
N LYS A 81 -4.93 21.16 -9.90
CA LYS A 81 -4.23 20.55 -8.78
C LYS A 81 -3.26 19.51 -9.31
N PHE A 82 -1.98 19.76 -9.10
CA PHE A 82 -0.92 18.89 -9.58
C PHE A 82 -0.62 17.79 -8.56
N THR A 83 -0.49 16.56 -9.04
CA THR A 83 -0.03 15.41 -8.24
C THR A 83 1.16 14.79 -8.93
N ARG A 84 2.27 14.66 -8.20
CA ARG A 84 3.47 13.97 -8.65
C ARG A 84 3.52 12.60 -8.01
N VAL A 85 3.57 11.57 -8.83
CA VAL A 85 3.69 10.18 -8.40
C VAL A 85 5.05 9.66 -8.81
N GLN A 86 5.82 9.12 -7.86
CA GLN A 86 7.01 8.34 -8.19
C GLN A 86 6.60 6.89 -8.51
N ILE A 87 7.11 6.35 -9.60
CA ILE A 87 6.82 4.98 -10.07
C ILE A 87 8.03 4.07 -9.91
N PHE A 88 7.78 2.77 -9.77
CA PHE A 88 8.79 1.77 -9.40
C PHE A 88 8.59 0.46 -10.18
N GLY A 89 9.65 -0.35 -10.24
CA GLY A 89 9.58 -1.70 -10.80
C GLY A 89 8.97 -1.75 -12.20
N LYS A 90 7.97 -2.61 -12.39
CA LYS A 90 7.31 -2.84 -13.69
C LYS A 90 6.64 -1.58 -14.25
N ASP A 91 6.24 -0.63 -13.41
CA ASP A 91 5.57 0.59 -13.85
C ASP A 91 6.49 1.50 -14.68
N ILE A 92 7.81 1.40 -14.48
CA ILE A 92 8.81 2.18 -15.22
C ILE A 92 8.71 1.90 -16.72
N GLU A 93 8.68 0.61 -17.08
CA GLU A 93 8.55 0.15 -18.46
C GLU A 93 7.11 0.25 -18.97
N ARG A 94 6.14 -0.07 -18.11
CA ARG A 94 4.71 -0.01 -18.45
C ARG A 94 4.28 1.39 -18.87
N PHE A 95 4.81 2.42 -18.22
CA PHE A 95 4.52 3.83 -18.50
C PHE A 95 5.71 4.55 -19.15
N LYS A 96 6.40 3.88 -20.09
CA LYS A 96 7.54 4.44 -20.82
C LYS A 96 7.16 5.62 -21.73
N ALA A 97 5.91 5.70 -22.18
CA ALA A 97 5.44 6.77 -23.05
C ALA A 97 5.47 8.13 -22.31
N ARG A 98 5.75 9.22 -23.03
CA ARG A 98 5.74 10.58 -22.44
C ARG A 98 4.37 10.98 -21.91
N LYS A 99 3.30 10.53 -22.57
CA LYS A 99 1.90 10.81 -22.23
C LYS A 99 1.16 9.48 -22.06
N ASN A 100 0.55 9.28 -20.90
CA ASN A 100 -0.17 8.05 -20.54
C ASN A 100 -1.61 8.41 -20.15
N PRO A 101 -2.57 8.38 -21.10
CA PRO A 101 -3.97 8.71 -20.82
C PRO A 101 -4.72 7.54 -20.16
N GLY A 102 -5.90 7.83 -19.60
CA GLY A 102 -6.82 6.80 -19.12
C GLY A 102 -6.32 6.06 -17.88
N LEU A 103 -5.67 6.78 -16.97
CA LEU A 103 -5.15 6.22 -15.73
C LEU A 103 -6.04 6.59 -14.55
N ASP A 104 -6.14 5.68 -13.60
CA ASP A 104 -6.66 5.94 -12.27
C ASP A 104 -5.52 5.87 -11.26
N ILE A 105 -5.53 6.74 -10.26
CA ILE A 105 -4.46 6.83 -9.27
C ILE A 105 -5.02 6.84 -7.86
N PHE A 106 -4.50 5.98 -7.01
CA PHE A 106 -4.70 6.04 -5.58
C PHE A 106 -3.59 6.86 -4.91
N VAL A 107 -3.95 8.05 -4.41
CA VAL A 107 -3.04 9.04 -3.85
C VAL A 107 -3.11 9.00 -2.33
N VAL A 108 -1.95 8.78 -1.71
CA VAL A 108 -1.70 9.02 -0.28
C VAL A 108 -0.59 10.05 -0.18
N LYS A 109 -0.82 11.14 0.55
CA LYS A 109 0.12 12.28 0.59
C LYS A 109 1.35 11.92 1.43
N GLU A 110 2.50 11.89 0.77
CA GLU A 110 3.81 11.69 1.40
C GLU A 110 4.50 13.03 1.69
N ALA A 111 4.31 13.99 0.79
CA ALA A 111 4.80 15.35 0.93
C ALA A 111 3.96 16.31 0.08
N GLU A 112 4.14 17.61 0.29
CA GLU A 112 3.58 18.65 -0.53
C GLU A 112 4.62 19.76 -0.71
N ASN A 113 4.80 20.22 -1.95
CA ASN A 113 5.72 21.34 -2.19
C ASN A 113 5.03 22.68 -1.88
N ARG A 114 5.80 23.78 -1.86
CA ARG A 114 5.28 25.14 -1.61
C ARG A 114 4.17 25.57 -2.58
N ASN A 115 4.10 24.96 -3.76
CA ASN A 115 3.11 25.26 -4.79
C ASN A 115 1.85 24.39 -4.67
N GLY A 116 1.70 23.61 -3.60
CA GLY A 116 0.54 22.73 -3.38
C GLY A 116 0.54 21.46 -4.24
N THR A 117 1.66 21.09 -4.85
CA THR A 117 1.80 19.83 -5.58
C THR A 117 1.98 18.70 -4.60
N VAL A 118 1.00 17.79 -4.58
CA VAL A 118 1.04 16.59 -3.73
C VAL A 118 2.03 15.58 -4.30
N PHE A 119 2.81 14.97 -3.43
CA PHE A 119 3.71 13.88 -3.76
C PHE A 119 3.20 12.56 -3.20
N SER A 120 3.22 11.50 -4.03
CA SER A 120 2.83 10.15 -3.64
C SER A 120 3.70 9.08 -4.31
N TYR A 121 3.63 7.86 -3.81
CA TYR A 121 4.33 6.69 -4.33
C TYR A 121 3.36 5.74 -5.03
N GLY A 122 3.66 5.34 -6.26
CA GLY A 122 2.93 4.31 -6.99
C GLY A 122 1.42 4.54 -7.08
N GLY A 123 0.64 3.47 -6.96
CA GLY A 123 -0.83 3.55 -6.96
C GLY A 123 -1.43 3.85 -8.33
N VAL A 124 -0.69 3.68 -9.42
CA VAL A 124 -1.14 3.96 -10.79
C VAL A 124 -1.72 2.69 -11.40
N THR A 125 -2.95 2.81 -11.92
CA THR A 125 -3.69 1.72 -12.56
C THR A 125 -4.31 2.21 -13.85
N LYS A 126 -4.64 1.29 -14.79
CA LYS A 126 -5.52 1.66 -15.91
C LYS A 126 -6.94 1.88 -15.37
N LYS A 127 -7.66 2.81 -15.97
CA LYS A 127 -9.11 2.92 -15.73
C LYS A 127 -9.83 1.65 -16.22
N ASN A 128 -11.01 1.41 -15.67
CA ASN A 128 -11.91 0.37 -16.19
C ASN A 128 -12.20 0.62 -17.67
N GLN A 129 -12.17 -0.44 -18.47
CA GLN A 129 -12.57 -0.41 -19.87
C GLN A 129 -14.08 -0.54 -20.00
N ASP A 130 -14.69 -1.40 -19.20
CA ASP A 130 -16.12 -1.66 -19.22
C ASP A 130 -16.88 -0.79 -18.20
N ALA A 131 -18.18 -0.63 -18.45
CA ALA A 131 -19.10 0.02 -17.53
C ALA A 131 -19.66 -1.02 -16.54
N TYR A 132 -19.53 -0.74 -15.25
CA TYR A 132 -20.09 -1.55 -14.18
C TYR A 132 -21.07 -0.71 -13.37
N TYR A 133 -22.24 -1.28 -13.08
CA TYR A 133 -23.26 -0.64 -12.25
C TYR A 133 -22.84 -0.58 -10.77
N ASP A 134 -22.16 -1.63 -10.30
CA ASP A 134 -21.75 -1.80 -8.91
C ASP A 134 -20.33 -2.40 -8.83
N TYR A 135 -19.98 -3.06 -7.73
CA TYR A 135 -18.71 -3.75 -7.54
C TYR A 135 -18.46 -4.82 -8.62
N ILE A 136 -17.20 -4.91 -9.04
CA ILE A 136 -16.71 -5.93 -9.98
C ILE A 136 -16.40 -7.22 -9.24
N ASN A 137 -15.90 -7.10 -8.00
CA ASN A 137 -15.56 -8.24 -7.17
C ASN A 137 -15.83 -7.95 -5.69
N ALA A 138 -16.15 -8.99 -4.94
CA ALA A 138 -16.53 -8.92 -3.53
C ALA A 138 -15.80 -10.01 -2.70
N PRO A 139 -14.46 -10.02 -2.67
CA PRO A 139 -13.71 -10.98 -1.87
C PRO A 139 -14.01 -10.87 -0.37
N ARG A 140 -13.97 -12.01 0.31
CA ARG A 140 -14.04 -12.07 1.77
C ARG A 140 -12.70 -11.61 2.36
N PHE A 141 -12.78 -10.65 3.26
CA PHE A 141 -11.68 -10.22 4.14
C PHE A 141 -11.91 -10.82 5.52
N GLN A 142 -11.03 -11.75 5.91
CA GLN A 142 -11.08 -12.45 7.20
C GLN A 142 -9.98 -11.91 8.12
N ILE A 143 -10.38 -11.50 9.31
CA ILE A 143 -9.51 -11.02 10.38
C ILE A 143 -9.57 -12.06 11.48
N LYS A 144 -8.42 -12.53 11.93
CA LYS A 144 -8.30 -13.47 13.04
C LYS A 144 -7.49 -12.81 14.13
N ARG A 145 -7.97 -12.89 15.37
CA ARG A 145 -7.32 -12.36 16.56
C ARG A 145 -7.32 -13.44 17.62
N ASP A 146 -6.18 -13.62 18.27
CA ASP A 146 -6.08 -14.47 19.46
C ASP A 146 -6.74 -13.74 20.64
N GLU A 147 -7.72 -14.38 21.28
CA GLU A 147 -8.46 -13.84 22.43
C GLU A 147 -8.46 -14.90 23.54
N GLY A 148 -7.53 -14.76 24.49
CA GLY A 148 -7.34 -15.73 25.57
C GLY A 148 -6.99 -17.12 25.03
N ASP A 149 -7.81 -18.12 25.37
CA ASP A 149 -7.63 -19.52 24.96
C ASP A 149 -8.30 -19.85 23.60
N GLY A 150 -8.78 -18.84 22.86
CA GLY A 150 -9.50 -19.01 21.59
C GLY A 150 -9.05 -18.07 20.47
N ILE A 151 -9.63 -18.27 19.28
CA ILE A 151 -9.41 -17.42 18.10
C ILE A 151 -10.74 -16.77 17.71
N ALA A 152 -10.84 -15.45 17.86
CA ALA A 152 -11.93 -14.67 17.31
C ALA A 152 -11.73 -14.49 15.80
N THR A 153 -12.76 -14.80 15.01
CA THR A 153 -12.73 -14.64 13.55
C THR A 153 -13.83 -13.67 13.11
N TYR A 154 -13.41 -12.56 12.50
CA TYR A 154 -14.28 -11.54 11.95
C TYR A 154 -14.23 -11.60 10.41
N GLY A 155 -15.39 -11.64 9.77
CA GLY A 155 -15.51 -11.70 8.32
C GLY A 155 -16.25 -10.50 7.79
N ARG A 156 -15.71 -9.86 6.75
CA ARG A 156 -16.41 -8.83 5.97
C ARG A 156 -16.17 -9.01 4.49
N VAL A 157 -16.98 -8.35 3.69
CA VAL A 157 -16.77 -8.24 2.25
C VAL A 157 -15.95 -7.00 1.96
N HIS A 158 -14.93 -7.12 1.11
CA HIS A 158 -14.16 -6.01 0.58
C HIS A 158 -14.55 -5.77 -0.87
N TYR A 159 -15.42 -4.80 -1.11
CA TYR A 159 -15.90 -4.48 -2.46
C TYR A 159 -14.81 -3.81 -3.31
N ILE A 160 -14.57 -4.36 -4.50
CA ILE A 160 -13.61 -3.88 -5.49
C ILE A 160 -14.40 -3.39 -6.71
N TYR A 161 -14.20 -2.10 -7.04
CA TYR A 161 -14.89 -1.42 -8.14
C TYR A 161 -14.00 -1.19 -9.37
N LYS A 162 -12.77 -1.73 -9.37
CA LYS A 162 -11.75 -1.51 -10.39
C LYS A 162 -11.31 -2.83 -11.01
N GLU A 163 -11.21 -2.86 -12.33
CA GLU A 163 -10.66 -4.01 -13.07
C GLU A 163 -9.19 -4.24 -12.70
N GLU A 164 -8.46 -3.14 -12.49
CA GLU A 164 -7.08 -3.14 -12.04
C GLU A 164 -6.95 -2.33 -10.76
N ILE A 165 -6.50 -2.99 -9.69
CA ILE A 165 -6.28 -2.36 -8.38
C ILE A 165 -4.82 -2.51 -7.95
N SER A 166 -4.26 -1.44 -7.41
CA SER A 166 -2.88 -1.45 -6.91
C SER A 166 -2.80 -2.08 -5.52
N LEU A 167 -1.68 -2.74 -5.23
CA LEU A 167 -1.42 -3.24 -3.87
C LEU A 167 -1.37 -2.11 -2.83
N LYS A 168 -0.94 -0.91 -3.21
CA LYS A 168 -0.98 0.28 -2.34
C LYS A 168 -2.40 0.60 -1.89
N GLU A 169 -3.37 0.56 -2.80
CA GLU A 169 -4.76 0.86 -2.48
C GLU A 169 -5.36 -0.19 -1.54
N LEU A 170 -5.13 -1.47 -1.83
CA LEU A 170 -5.58 -2.57 -0.98
C LEU A 170 -4.96 -2.47 0.41
N ASP A 171 -3.63 -2.37 0.49
CA ASP A 171 -2.89 -2.28 1.75
C ASP A 171 -3.39 -1.10 2.60
N PHE A 172 -3.49 0.09 2.01
CA PHE A 172 -3.95 1.28 2.72
C PHE A 172 -5.38 1.12 3.26
N LYS A 173 -6.34 0.73 2.39
CA LYS A 173 -7.75 0.60 2.80
C LYS A 173 -7.97 -0.51 3.83
N LEU A 174 -7.22 -1.61 3.74
CA LEU A 174 -7.33 -2.70 4.71
C LEU A 174 -6.78 -2.28 6.07
N ARG A 175 -5.60 -1.66 6.14
CA ARG A 175 -5.02 -1.17 7.41
C ARG A 175 -5.83 -0.03 8.01
N GLN A 176 -6.32 0.88 7.19
CA GLN A 176 -7.22 1.95 7.64
C GLN A 176 -8.46 1.38 8.34
N TYR A 177 -9.05 0.33 7.79
CA TYR A 177 -10.18 -0.33 8.43
C TYR A 177 -9.80 -1.04 9.74
N LEU A 178 -8.64 -1.71 9.77
CA LEU A 178 -8.16 -2.35 11.00
C LEU A 178 -8.00 -1.32 12.11
N ILE A 179 -7.33 -0.20 11.85
CA ILE A 179 -7.15 0.89 12.83
C ILE A 179 -8.51 1.44 13.32
N GLN A 180 -9.52 1.51 12.44
CA GLN A 180 -10.83 2.05 12.79
C GLN A 180 -11.71 1.11 13.62
N ASN A 181 -11.49 -0.21 13.56
CA ASN A 181 -12.43 -1.21 14.10
C ASN A 181 -11.78 -2.25 15.01
N PHE A 182 -10.44 -2.31 15.03
CA PHE A 182 -9.65 -3.36 15.67
C PHE A 182 -8.43 -2.79 16.39
N ASP A 183 -8.38 -1.49 16.70
CA ASP A 183 -7.32 -0.84 17.48
C ASP A 183 -5.88 -1.24 17.08
#